data_AF-A0AA87YZL8-F1
#
_entry.id   AF-A0AA87YZL8-F1
#
_cell.length_a   1.000
_cell.length_b   1.000
_cell.length_c   1.000
_cell.angle_alpha   90.00
_cell.angle_beta   90.00
_cell.angle_gamma   90.00
#
_symmetry.space_group_name_H-M   'P 1'
#
loop_
_entity.id
_entity.type
_entity.pdbx_description
1 polymer ?
#
loop_
_entity_poly.entity_id
_entity_poly.type
_entity_poly.pdbx_seq_one_letter_code
_entity_poly.pdbx_strand_id
1 'polypeptide(L)'
;MTVMEAINKFEQLARLCPELVPGETEKVRLMMKMFRSDIAKQVSAGDSPPTRVSNCISRARRAEYWINRDKEERAQFFKAKKEEKAMGKQTQPRQNFEMNQKGQPRNFAQGSKQFGRNKRKENSSGQASCMQSRQSSKDPRSLRAD
;
A
#
# COMPACT_ATOMS: atom_id res chain seq x y z
N MET A 1 -7.66 13.12 6.55
CA MET A 1 -7.98 13.11 7.98
C MET A 1 -6.78 12.56 8.74
N THR A 2 -6.25 13.34 9.68
CA THR A 2 -5.17 12.93 10.58
C THR A 2 -5.68 12.04 11.71
N VAL A 3 -4.79 11.37 12.45
CA VAL A 3 -5.18 10.56 13.61
C VAL A 3 -5.88 11.41 14.67
N MET A 4 -5.34 12.60 14.96
CA MET A 4 -5.91 13.49 15.97
C MET A 4 -7.30 14.00 15.58
N GLU A 5 -7.51 14.34 14.31
CA GLU A 5 -8.84 14.70 13.81
C GLU A 5 -9.85 13.55 13.96
N ALA A 6 -9.42 12.32 13.65
CA ALA A 6 -10.26 11.14 13.78
C ALA A 6 -10.65 10.87 15.25
N ILE A 7 -9.69 11.01 16.18
CA ILE A 7 -9.93 10.84 17.62
C ILE A 7 -10.91 11.91 18.12
N ASN A 8 -10.67 13.18 17.80
CA ASN A 8 -11.53 14.27 18.25
C ASN A 8 -12.98 14.10 17.74
N LYS A 9 -13.15 13.73 16.47
CA LYS A 9 -14.47 13.43 15.90
C LYS A 9 -15.12 12.23 16.59
N PHE A 10 -14.35 11.18 16.86
CA PHE A 10 -14.86 10.01 17.57
C PHE A 10 -15.35 10.37 18.97
N GLU A 11 -14.59 11.16 19.74
CA GLU A 11 -14.99 11.59 21.07
C GLU A 11 -16.25 12.46 21.05
N GLN A 12 -16.38 13.35 20.07
CA GLN A 12 -17.60 14.14 19.88
C GLN A 12 -18.82 13.24 19.61
N LEU A 13 -18.68 12.27 18.70
CA LEU A 13 -19.75 11.32 18.38
C LEU A 13 -20.11 10.44 19.59
N ALA A 14 -19.11 9.97 20.33
CA ALA A 14 -19.32 9.14 21.52
C ALA A 14 -20.04 9.89 22.65
N ARG A 15 -19.91 11.22 22.72
CA ARG A 15 -20.68 12.05 23.66
C ARG A 15 -22.14 12.21 23.24
N LEU A 16 -22.42 12.27 21.94
CA LEU A 16 -23.78 12.41 21.41
C LEU A 16 -24.60 11.12 21.51
N CYS A 17 -23.95 9.97 21.33
CA CYS A 17 -24.60 8.66 21.35
C CYS A 17 -23.82 7.65 22.22
N PRO A 18 -23.84 7.80 23.55
CA PRO A 18 -23.07 6.94 24.44
C PRO A 18 -23.50 5.47 24.39
N GLU A 19 -24.77 5.18 24.10
CA GLU A 19 -25.33 3.83 23.99
C GLU A 19 -24.69 3.01 22.87
N LEU A 20 -24.24 3.68 21.79
CA LEU A 20 -23.55 3.04 20.67
C LEU A 20 -22.09 2.71 20.98
N VAL A 21 -21.58 3.17 22.13
CA VAL A 21 -20.18 3.05 22.54
C VAL A 21 -20.11 2.54 24.00
N PRO A 22 -20.68 1.36 24.29
CA PRO A 22 -20.94 0.92 25.67
C PRO A 22 -19.69 0.51 26.45
N GLY A 23 -18.53 0.29 25.79
CA GLY A 23 -17.34 -0.24 26.45
C GLY A 23 -16.03 0.05 25.72
N GLU A 24 -14.92 -0.23 26.39
CA GLU A 24 -13.57 0.10 25.89
C GLU A 24 -13.20 -0.68 24.62
N THR A 25 -13.53 -1.97 24.57
CA THR A 25 -13.29 -2.80 23.37
C THR A 25 -14.04 -2.26 22.16
N GLU A 26 -15.30 -1.85 22.35
CA GLU A 26 -16.12 -1.29 21.28
C GLU A 26 -15.62 0.09 20.88
N LYS A 27 -15.17 0.93 21.83
CA LYS A 27 -14.47 2.18 21.54
C LYS A 27 -13.28 1.96 20.62
N VAL A 28 -12.42 1.01 20.94
CA VAL A 28 -11.25 0.70 20.13
C VAL A 28 -11.67 0.25 18.73
N ARG A 29 -12.63 -0.66 18.64
CA ARG A 29 -13.13 -1.18 17.35
C ARG A 29 -13.67 -0.07 16.46
N LEU A 30 -14.52 0.81 16.99
CA LEU A 30 -15.11 1.92 16.25
C LEU A 30 -14.08 2.99 15.90
N MET A 31 -13.16 3.29 16.82
CA MET A 31 -12.06 4.23 16.57
C MET A 31 -11.13 3.73 15.45
N MET A 32 -10.82 2.43 15.42
CA MET A 32 -10.04 1.84 14.32
C MET A 32 -10.73 1.94 12.96
N LYS A 33 -12.07 1.94 12.90
CA LYS A 33 -12.83 2.17 11.66
C LYS A 33 -12.76 3.62 11.16
N MET A 34 -12.55 4.57 12.06
CA MET A 34 -12.40 5.99 11.72
C MET A 34 -11.01 6.31 11.16
N PHE A 35 -10.00 5.49 11.46
CA PHE A 35 -8.66 5.68 10.94
C PHE A 35 -8.56 5.34 9.44
N ARG A 36 -7.58 5.98 8.78
CA ARG A 36 -7.19 5.57 7.43
C ARG A 36 -6.74 4.12 7.43
N SER A 37 -6.95 3.43 6.31
CA SER A 37 -6.65 2.00 6.20
C SER A 37 -5.16 1.65 6.39
N ASP A 38 -4.24 2.53 5.98
CA ASP A 38 -2.80 2.36 6.20
C ASP A 38 -2.43 2.42 7.69
N ILE A 39 -3.02 3.36 8.42
CA ILE A 39 -2.86 3.49 9.87
C ILE A 39 -3.51 2.31 10.60
N ALA A 40 -4.76 1.99 10.27
CA ALA A 40 -5.48 0.89 10.91
C ALA A 40 -4.73 -0.44 10.79
N LYS A 41 -4.16 -0.72 9.61
CA LYS A 41 -3.29 -1.89 9.37
C LYS A 41 -2.08 -1.89 10.30
N GLN A 42 -1.37 -0.77 10.42
CA GLN A 42 -0.21 -0.66 11.32
C GLN A 42 -0.59 -0.79 12.79
N VAL A 43 -1.75 -0.27 13.19
CA VAL A 43 -2.25 -0.40 14.57
C VAL A 43 -2.62 -1.84 14.92
N SER A 44 -3.21 -2.56 13.96
CA SER A 44 -3.49 -4.01 14.08
C SER A 44 -2.27 -4.89 13.91
N ALA A 45 -1.17 -4.37 13.38
CA ALA A 45 0.05 -5.13 13.20
C ALA A 45 0.72 -5.38 14.57
N GLY A 46 1.12 -6.63 14.81
CA GLY A 46 1.69 -7.11 16.06
C GLY A 46 0.96 -8.34 16.58
N ASP A 47 1.48 -8.93 17.67
CA ASP A 47 0.98 -10.21 18.20
C ASP A 47 -0.47 -10.13 18.69
N SER A 48 -0.90 -8.95 19.12
CA SER A 48 -2.28 -8.71 19.56
C SER A 48 -2.80 -7.32 19.19
N PRO A 49 -4.08 -7.24 18.75
CA PRO A 49 -4.74 -5.96 18.52
C PRO A 49 -4.90 -5.19 19.83
N PRO A 50 -4.92 -3.85 19.81
CA PRO A 50 -5.11 -3.07 21.01
C PRO A 50 -6.49 -3.34 21.62
N THR A 51 -6.52 -3.57 22.93
CA THR A 51 -7.76 -3.74 23.71
C THR A 51 -8.16 -2.48 24.46
N ARG A 52 -7.21 -1.56 24.66
CA ARG A 52 -7.39 -0.27 25.35
C ARG A 52 -7.33 0.91 24.40
N VAL A 53 -8.12 1.94 24.68
CA VAL A 53 -8.17 3.16 23.86
C VAL A 53 -6.83 3.88 23.84
N SER A 54 -6.18 4.00 25.01
CA SER A 54 -4.87 4.64 25.12
C SER A 54 -3.81 3.96 24.26
N ASN A 55 -3.75 2.62 24.28
CA ASN A 55 -2.83 1.85 23.45
C ASN A 55 -3.13 2.03 21.96
N CYS A 56 -4.41 2.02 21.57
CA CYS A 56 -4.84 2.28 20.20
C CYS A 56 -4.34 3.66 19.71
N ILE A 57 -4.56 4.71 20.50
CA ILE A 57 -4.12 6.08 20.19
C ILE A 57 -2.59 6.17 20.07
N SER A 58 -1.85 5.62 21.04
CA SER A 58 -0.38 5.65 21.03
C SER A 58 0.21 4.90 19.83
N ARG A 59 -0.39 3.79 19.41
CA ARG A 59 0.01 3.05 18.20
C ARG A 59 -0.33 3.85 16.94
N ALA A 60 -1.53 4.43 16.87
CA ALA A 60 -1.98 5.20 15.71
C ALA A 60 -1.11 6.44 15.46
N ARG A 61 -0.76 7.19 16.52
CA ARG A 61 0.15 8.34 16.41
C ARG A 61 1.54 7.96 15.91
N ARG A 62 2.10 6.85 16.42
CA ARG A 62 3.39 6.33 15.94
C ARG A 62 3.30 5.91 14.48
N ALA A 63 2.25 5.20 14.09
CA ALA A 63 2.03 4.79 12.71
C ALA A 63 1.92 6.01 11.77
N GLU A 64 1.15 7.03 12.15
CA GLU A 64 1.03 8.26 11.36
C GLU A 64 2.37 8.97 11.16
N TYR A 65 3.17 9.09 12.21
CA TYR A 65 4.50 9.67 12.14
C TYR A 65 5.39 8.95 11.12
N TRP A 66 5.54 7.62 11.25
CA TRP A 66 6.41 6.84 10.37
C TRP A 66 5.90 6.80 8.93
N ILE A 67 4.58 6.66 8.72
CA ILE A 67 3.98 6.70 7.39
C ILE A 67 4.25 8.06 6.71
N ASN A 68 4.13 9.16 7.44
CA ASN A 68 4.37 10.49 6.88
C ASN A 68 5.85 10.71 6.59
N ARG A 69 6.74 10.25 7.47
CA ARG A 69 8.19 10.30 7.28
C ARG A 69 8.62 9.52 6.02
N ASP A 70 8.15 8.28 5.86
CA ASP A 70 8.44 7.46 4.68
C ASP A 70 7.94 8.12 3.39
N LYS A 71 6.77 8.77 3.43
CA LYS A 71 6.21 9.50 2.28
C LYS A 71 7.08 10.70 1.92
N GLU A 72 7.57 11.43 2.92
CA GLU A 72 8.45 12.58 2.72
C GLU A 72 9.82 12.17 2.17
N GLU A 73 10.47 11.17 2.76
CA GLU A 73 11.76 10.64 2.30
C GLU A 73 11.65 10.12 0.85
N ARG A 74 10.54 9.42 0.53
CA ARG A 74 10.27 8.97 -0.84
C ARG A 74 10.07 10.14 -1.80
N ALA A 75 9.33 11.17 -1.39
CA ALA A 75 9.11 12.36 -2.22
C ALA A 75 10.43 13.10 -2.51
N GLN A 76 11.31 13.22 -1.50
CA GLN A 76 12.63 13.81 -1.66
C GLN A 76 13.50 13.00 -2.62
N PHE A 77 13.51 11.67 -2.50
CA PHE A 77 14.25 10.79 -3.40
C PHE A 77 13.81 10.97 -4.87
N PHE A 78 12.50 11.01 -5.13
CA PHE A 78 11.99 11.22 -6.49
C PHE A 78 12.28 12.63 -7.02
N LYS A 79 12.26 13.65 -6.15
CA LYS A 79 12.63 15.01 -6.51
C LYS A 79 14.11 15.09 -6.93
N ALA A 80 15.01 14.55 -6.10
CA ALA A 80 16.45 14.50 -6.40
C ALA A 80 16.73 13.72 -7.71
N LYS A 81 16.09 12.56 -7.90
CA LYS A 81 16.24 11.77 -9.14
C LYS A 81 15.72 12.50 -10.38
N LYS A 82 14.71 13.35 -10.25
CA LYS A 82 14.20 14.18 -11.35
C LYS A 82 15.17 15.31 -11.69
N GLU A 83 15.77 15.94 -10.68
CA GLU A 83 16.77 17.00 -10.83
C GLU A 83 18.08 16.48 -11.43
N GLU A 84 18.54 15.30 -11.02
CA GLU A 84 19.71 14.61 -11.62
C GLU A 84 19.52 14.36 -13.12
N LYS A 85 18.32 13.87 -13.52
CA LYS A 85 17.97 13.68 -14.93
C LYS A 85 17.85 14.98 -15.71
N ALA A 86 17.58 16.11 -15.04
CA ALA A 86 17.53 17.42 -15.67
C ALA A 86 18.96 17.97 -15.91
N MET A 87 19.84 17.84 -14.91
CA MET A 87 21.25 18.25 -15.05
C MET A 87 22.02 17.38 -16.04
N GLY A 88 21.80 16.07 -16.08
CA GLY A 88 22.44 15.17 -17.07
C GLY A 88 22.05 15.43 -18.53
N LYS A 89 20.96 16.16 -18.78
CA LYS A 89 20.58 16.62 -20.12
C LYS A 89 21.22 17.95 -20.51
N GLN A 90 21.81 18.68 -19.56
CA GLN A 90 22.40 19.99 -19.77
C GLN A 90 23.92 19.92 -20.03
N THR A 91 24.58 18.81 -19.67
CA THR A 91 26.03 18.60 -19.83
C THR A 91 26.48 17.85 -21.07
N GLN A 92 25.59 17.54 -22.02
CA GLN A 92 26.04 17.17 -23.36
C GLN A 92 26.00 18.40 -24.27
N PRO A 93 27.14 19.07 -24.57
CA PRO A 93 27.22 19.77 -25.83
C PRO A 93 27.00 18.71 -26.91
N ARG A 94 25.87 18.83 -27.62
CA ARG A 94 25.63 18.12 -28.87
C ARG A 94 26.80 18.51 -29.79
N GLN A 95 27.84 17.67 -29.85
CA GLN A 95 28.87 17.83 -30.86
C GLN A 95 28.18 17.57 -32.21
N ASN A 96 27.91 18.67 -32.92
CA ASN A 96 27.59 18.66 -34.33
C ASN A 96 28.82 18.14 -35.08
N PHE A 97 28.84 16.85 -35.40
CA PHE A 97 29.66 16.34 -36.49
C PHE A 97 28.84 16.40 -37.78
N GLU A 98 28.70 17.60 -38.34
CA GLU A 98 28.50 17.75 -39.77
C GLU A 98 29.88 17.92 -40.41
N MET A 99 30.43 16.85 -40.97
CA MET A 99 31.30 17.01 -42.13
C MET A 99 31.07 15.86 -43.12
N ASN A 100 30.44 16.27 -44.22
CA ASN A 100 30.13 15.53 -45.43
C ASN A 100 31.42 15.23 -46.20
N GLN A 101 31.82 13.97 -46.36
CA GLN A 101 32.74 13.56 -47.42
C GLN A 101 32.29 12.23 -48.05
N LYS A 102 32.13 12.29 -49.38
CA LYS A 102 31.75 11.24 -50.33
C LYS A 102 32.73 10.06 -50.30
N GLY A 103 32.22 8.82 -50.37
CA GLY A 103 33.06 7.67 -50.74
C GLY A 103 32.52 6.26 -50.44
N GLN A 104 31.80 5.69 -51.42
CA GLN A 104 31.61 4.24 -51.70
C GLN A 104 30.70 3.36 -50.79
N PRO A 105 29.96 2.39 -51.38
CA PRO A 105 29.10 1.47 -50.65
C PRO A 105 29.91 0.24 -50.18
N ARG A 106 29.82 -0.10 -48.90
CA ARG A 106 30.16 -1.44 -48.41
C ARG A 106 28.92 -2.06 -47.77
N ASN A 107 28.38 -3.05 -48.47
CA ASN A 107 27.42 -4.00 -47.94
C ASN A 107 28.06 -4.74 -46.77
N PHE A 108 27.56 -4.51 -45.56
CA PHE A 108 27.62 -5.49 -44.47
C PHE A 108 26.23 -5.60 -43.86
N ALA A 109 25.62 -6.75 -44.11
CA ALA A 109 24.37 -7.17 -43.52
C ALA A 109 24.58 -7.58 -42.06
N GLN A 110 23.83 -6.96 -41.16
CA GLN A 110 23.41 -7.42 -39.82
C GLN A 110 22.75 -6.20 -39.17
N GLY A 111 21.50 -6.16 -38.71
CA GLY A 111 20.53 -7.18 -38.37
C GLY A 111 19.55 -6.47 -37.43
N SER A 112 18.33 -6.26 -37.91
CA SER A 112 17.08 -5.96 -37.17
C SER A 112 17.09 -4.88 -36.07
N LYS A 113 16.50 -3.72 -36.43
CA LYS A 113 15.68 -2.91 -35.53
C LYS A 113 14.62 -3.80 -34.88
N GLN A 114 14.53 -3.83 -33.55
CA GLN A 114 13.32 -4.29 -32.88
C GLN A 114 12.90 -3.30 -31.79
N PHE A 115 11.87 -2.53 -32.13
CA PHE A 115 11.08 -1.74 -31.21
C PHE A 115 10.37 -2.69 -30.24
N GLY A 116 10.78 -2.69 -28.98
CA GLY A 116 10.07 -3.38 -27.91
C GLY A 116 8.80 -2.62 -27.51
N ARG A 117 7.71 -2.84 -28.24
CA ARG A 117 6.34 -2.60 -27.77
C ARG A 117 5.92 -3.75 -26.85
N ASN A 118 5.02 -3.43 -25.91
CA ASN A 118 3.94 -4.29 -25.37
C ASN A 118 4.32 -5.29 -24.24
N LYS A 119 3.54 -5.56 -23.18
CA LYS A 119 2.14 -5.22 -22.83
C LYS A 119 1.96 -5.04 -21.31
N ARG A 120 1.04 -4.13 -20.98
CA ARG A 120 0.26 -4.05 -19.74
C ARG A 120 -0.36 -5.43 -19.46
N LYS A 121 -0.06 -6.05 -18.31
CA LYS A 121 -0.72 -7.28 -17.86
C LYS A 121 -2.07 -6.89 -17.24
N GLU A 122 -3.12 -6.98 -18.05
CA GLU A 122 -4.50 -6.85 -17.59
C GLU A 122 -4.97 -8.12 -16.87
N ASN A 123 -5.82 -7.89 -15.87
CA ASN A 123 -6.58 -8.88 -15.11
C ASN A 123 -7.34 -9.83 -16.04
N SER A 124 -7.31 -11.12 -15.71
CA SER A 124 -8.30 -12.09 -16.20
C SER A 124 -8.89 -12.80 -14.98
N SER A 125 -10.14 -12.45 -14.68
CA SER A 125 -11.07 -13.28 -13.94
C SER A 125 -11.26 -14.61 -14.66
N GLY A 126 -11.01 -15.71 -13.97
CA GLY A 126 -11.29 -17.06 -14.46
C GLY A 126 -11.67 -17.96 -13.31
N GLN A 127 -12.98 -18.18 -13.14
CA GLN A 127 -13.53 -19.29 -12.38
C GLN A 127 -12.86 -20.59 -12.83
N ALA A 128 -12.40 -21.39 -11.88
CA ALA A 128 -12.20 -22.82 -12.06
C ALA A 128 -12.89 -23.53 -10.90
N SER A 129 -14.15 -23.89 -11.14
CA SER A 129 -14.89 -24.90 -10.39
C SER A 129 -14.42 -26.29 -10.81
N CYS A 130 -13.98 -27.10 -9.85
CA CYS A 130 -13.91 -28.57 -9.95
C CYS A 130 -14.09 -29.12 -8.52
N MET A 131 -15.34 -29.35 -8.09
CA MET A 131 -15.94 -30.69 -7.87
C MET A 131 -15.05 -31.62 -7.02
N GLN A 132 -15.32 -31.73 -5.72
CA GLN A 132 -16.30 -32.61 -5.04
C GLN A 132 -15.77 -34.02 -4.73
N SER A 133 -15.86 -34.38 -3.43
CA SER A 133 -16.18 -35.69 -2.83
C SER A 133 -15.31 -35.93 -1.59
N ARG A 134 -15.74 -36.33 -0.38
CA ARG A 134 -17.01 -36.81 0.23
C ARG A 134 -16.82 -36.66 1.76
N GLN A 135 -17.74 -36.02 2.48
CA GLN A 135 -18.71 -36.63 3.43
C GLN A 135 -18.17 -37.67 4.44
N SER A 136 -18.21 -37.36 5.74
CA SER A 136 -19.15 -37.95 6.75
C SER A 136 -18.72 -37.52 8.16
N SER A 137 -19.40 -36.59 8.84
CA SER A 137 -20.48 -36.85 9.82
C SER A 137 -20.15 -37.86 10.93
N LYS A 138 -19.95 -37.34 12.16
CA LYS A 138 -20.71 -37.65 13.40
C LYS A 138 -19.93 -37.25 14.67
N ASP A 139 -20.38 -36.18 15.32
CA ASP A 139 -20.49 -36.19 16.78
C ASP A 139 -21.55 -37.24 17.16
N PRO A 140 -21.37 -38.00 18.27
CA PRO A 140 -22.09 -37.60 19.48
C PRO A 140 -21.44 -38.02 20.83
N ARG A 141 -22.03 -37.44 21.88
CA ARG A 141 -22.00 -37.80 23.32
C ARG A 141 -20.88 -37.15 24.15
N SER A 142 -21.20 -36.17 25.00
CA SER A 142 -22.00 -36.29 26.25
C SER A 142 -21.38 -37.26 27.24
N LEU A 143 -20.65 -36.73 28.21
CA LEU A 143 -20.56 -37.30 29.55
C LEU A 143 -20.51 -36.13 30.55
N ARG A 144 -21.57 -36.05 31.37
CA ARG A 144 -21.74 -35.21 32.55
C ARG A 144 -22.25 -36.15 33.65
N ALA A 145 -21.75 -35.96 34.88
CA ALA A 145 -22.16 -36.56 36.18
C ALA A 145 -21.91 -38.08 36.31
N ASP A 146 -21.45 -38.64 37.43
CA ASP A 146 -21.31 -38.21 38.84
C ASP A 146 -19.88 -38.49 39.35
#